data_AF-A0A6V8E1W9-F1
#
_entry.id   AF-A0A6V8E1W9-F1
#
_cell.length_a   1.000
_cell.length_b   1.000
_cell.length_c   1.000
_cell.angle_alpha   90.00
_cell.angle_beta   90.00
_cell.angle_gamma   90.00
#
_symmetry.space_group_name_H-M   'P 1'
#
loop_
_entity.id
_entity.type
_entity.pdbx_description
1 polymer ?
#
loop_
_entity_poly.entity_id
_entity_poly.type
_entity_poly.pdbx_seq_one_letter_code
_entity_poly.pdbx_strand_id
1 'polypeptide(L)'
;MDWKPDEATHDLIRHVALQNALEYEGKAAAGSVIGRIMAMRGDLRQHGKAVTGLVATEVANANTLASQEGLEAVHSVLELEAPHLLEKREVKARREGLPELKNAEKGNVVLRFAPNPNGPLSFGHARGLVINSAFRDMYDGEFILRFDDTDTKVKPPMLEAYERIQEETEWLIGRKPDRVVIASDRIETYHQHATDMLEQG
;
A
#
# COMPACT_ATOMS: atom_id res chain seq x y z
N MET A 1 38.50 8.35 -2.71
CA MET A 1 38.81 6.98 -2.25
C MET A 1 37.60 6.13 -2.53
N ASP A 2 37.78 5.00 -3.21
CA ASP A 2 36.70 4.03 -3.37
C ASP A 2 36.35 3.46 -1.99
N TRP A 3 35.06 3.54 -1.65
CA TRP A 3 34.55 2.99 -0.39
C TRP A 3 34.80 1.48 -0.34
N LYS A 4 35.25 0.99 0.81
CA LYS A 4 35.44 -0.44 1.08
C LYS A 4 34.50 -0.86 2.22
N PRO A 5 33.82 -2.02 2.08
CA PRO A 5 33.03 -2.55 3.19
C PRO A 5 33.96 -2.90 4.36
N ASP A 6 33.47 -2.71 5.57
CA ASP A 6 34.04 -3.36 6.74
C ASP A 6 33.68 -4.86 6.74
N GLU A 7 34.32 -5.61 7.63
CA GLU A 7 34.10 -7.06 7.79
C GLU A 7 32.63 -7.37 8.06
N ALA A 8 31.99 -6.62 8.96
CA ALA A 8 30.57 -6.80 9.28
C ALA A 8 29.65 -6.60 8.07
N THR A 9 29.96 -5.65 7.18
CA THR A 9 29.19 -5.41 5.96
C THR A 9 29.43 -6.52 4.94
N HIS A 10 30.66 -7.02 4.84
CA HIS A 10 30.99 -8.16 3.98
C HIS A 10 30.24 -9.43 4.44
N ASP A 11 30.29 -9.73 5.73
CA ASP A 11 29.60 -10.87 6.34
C ASP A 11 28.09 -10.79 6.14
N LEU A 12 27.49 -9.61 6.39
CA LEU A 12 26.07 -9.39 6.11
C LEU A 12 25.71 -9.71 4.66
N ILE A 13 26.49 -9.23 3.69
CA ILE A 13 26.22 -9.47 2.27
C ILE A 13 26.29 -10.98 1.96
N ARG A 14 27.34 -11.64 2.45
CA ARG A 14 27.56 -13.09 2.28
C ARG A 14 26.44 -13.91 2.91
N HIS A 15 26.10 -13.65 4.17
CA HIS A 15 25.07 -14.39 4.88
C HIS A 15 23.68 -14.18 4.28
N VAL A 16 23.33 -12.97 3.84
CA VAL A 16 22.06 -12.72 3.15
C VAL A 16 22.03 -13.41 1.77
N ALA A 17 23.16 -13.50 1.07
CA ALA A 17 23.26 -14.28 -0.17
C ALA A 17 23.08 -15.78 0.07
N LEU A 18 23.70 -16.35 1.10
CA LEU A 18 23.53 -17.75 1.53
C LEU A 18 22.09 -18.04 1.94
N GLN A 19 21.46 -17.15 2.73
CA GLN A 19 20.06 -17.28 3.12
C GLN A 19 19.15 -17.30 1.89
N ASN A 20 19.40 -16.40 0.92
CA ASN A 20 18.63 -16.38 -0.31
C ASN A 20 18.89 -17.61 -1.18
N ALA A 21 20.09 -18.18 -1.18
CA ALA A 21 20.36 -19.44 -1.86
C ALA A 21 19.60 -20.59 -1.22
N LEU A 22 19.55 -20.65 0.11
CA LEU A 22 18.79 -21.66 0.84
C LEU A 22 17.29 -21.59 0.57
N GLU A 23 16.70 -20.39 0.63
CA GLU A 23 15.27 -20.16 0.37
C GLU A 23 14.82 -20.47 -1.06
N TYR A 24 15.74 -20.36 -2.03
CA TYR A 24 15.45 -20.54 -3.45
C TYR A 24 16.23 -21.71 -4.07
N GLU A 25 16.57 -22.73 -3.26
CA GLU A 25 17.14 -24.00 -3.72
C GLU A 25 18.39 -23.84 -4.62
N GLY A 26 19.33 -23.00 -4.18
CA GLY A 26 20.58 -22.73 -4.90
C GLY A 26 20.42 -21.76 -6.08
N LYS A 27 19.29 -21.04 -6.15
CA LYS A 27 19.01 -20.02 -7.17
C LYS A 27 18.86 -18.63 -6.55
N ALA A 28 19.83 -18.24 -5.72
CA ALA A 28 19.88 -16.88 -5.18
C ALA A 28 19.93 -15.84 -6.31
N ALA A 29 19.26 -14.72 -6.07
CA ALA A 29 19.11 -13.64 -7.04
C ALA A 29 19.63 -12.31 -6.46
N ALA A 30 20.60 -11.69 -7.15
CA ALA A 30 21.23 -10.44 -6.72
C ALA A 30 20.22 -9.32 -6.41
N GLY A 31 19.16 -9.18 -7.21
CA GLY A 31 18.13 -8.17 -6.97
C GLY A 31 17.39 -8.35 -5.63
N SER A 32 17.06 -9.59 -5.26
CA SER A 32 16.43 -9.92 -3.97
C SER A 32 17.37 -9.58 -2.81
N VAL A 33 18.64 -10.00 -2.92
CA VAL A 33 19.67 -9.81 -1.90
C VAL A 33 19.98 -8.31 -1.70
N ILE A 34 20.12 -7.54 -2.78
CA ILE A 34 20.28 -6.07 -2.71
C ILE A 34 19.11 -5.43 -1.96
N GLY A 35 17.86 -5.81 -2.30
CA GLY A 35 16.67 -5.29 -1.64
C GLY A 35 16.68 -5.52 -0.12
N ARG A 36 17.09 -6.73 0.32
CA ARG A 36 17.20 -7.08 1.74
C ARG A 36 18.30 -6.27 2.45
N ILE A 37 19.49 -6.20 1.86
CA ILE A 37 20.62 -5.43 2.43
C ILE A 37 20.22 -3.96 2.59
N MET A 38 19.59 -3.35 1.57
CA MET A 38 19.18 -1.95 1.61
C MET A 38 18.03 -1.67 2.60
N ALA A 39 17.28 -2.70 2.99
CA ALA A 39 16.27 -2.62 4.05
C ALA A 39 16.90 -2.74 5.45
N MET A 40 17.95 -3.55 5.60
CA MET A 40 18.66 -3.77 6.87
C MET A 40 19.68 -2.64 7.18
N ARG A 41 20.40 -2.17 6.17
CA ARG A 41 21.48 -1.17 6.25
C ARG A 41 21.22 -0.04 5.25
N GLY A 42 20.35 0.89 5.64
CA GLY A 42 19.96 2.03 4.80
C GLY A 42 21.13 2.98 4.47
N ASP A 43 22.16 3.01 5.32
CA ASP A 43 23.41 3.77 5.15
C ASP A 43 24.24 3.32 3.94
N LEU A 44 24.08 2.06 3.48
CA LEU A 44 24.81 1.52 2.33
C LEU A 44 24.28 2.01 0.98
N ARG A 45 23.12 2.70 0.94
CA ARG A 45 22.52 3.21 -0.29
C ARG A 45 23.45 4.16 -1.04
N GLN A 46 24.22 4.97 -0.31
CA GLN A 46 25.21 5.89 -0.89
C GLN A 46 26.37 5.17 -1.59
N HIS A 47 26.58 3.87 -1.30
CA HIS A 47 27.64 3.03 -1.86
C HIS A 47 27.09 1.95 -2.82
N GLY A 48 25.89 2.15 -3.37
CA GLY A 48 25.14 1.14 -4.12
C GLY A 48 25.88 0.47 -5.27
N LYS A 49 26.79 1.17 -5.96
CA LYS A 49 27.62 0.57 -7.03
C LYS A 49 28.59 -0.48 -6.50
N ALA A 50 29.29 -0.18 -5.40
CA ALA A 50 30.23 -1.10 -4.77
C ALA A 50 29.50 -2.29 -4.15
N VAL A 51 28.37 -2.03 -3.46
CA VAL A 51 27.54 -3.07 -2.85
C VAL A 51 26.96 -4.02 -3.91
N THR A 52 26.46 -3.50 -5.03
CA THR A 52 25.93 -4.33 -6.14
C THR A 52 27.00 -5.29 -6.67
N GLY A 53 28.25 -4.84 -6.82
CA GLY A 53 29.36 -5.68 -7.25
C GLY A 53 29.64 -6.83 -6.28
N LEU A 54 29.74 -6.51 -4.98
CA LEU A 54 29.95 -7.50 -3.93
C LEU A 54 28.80 -8.50 -3.82
N VAL A 55 27.56 -8.02 -3.90
CA VAL A 55 26.38 -8.90 -3.87
C VAL A 55 26.37 -9.87 -5.05
N ALA A 56 26.74 -9.43 -6.25
CA ALA A 56 26.81 -10.32 -7.40
C ALA A 56 27.83 -11.45 -7.19
N THR A 57 29.00 -11.13 -6.60
CA THR A 57 30.02 -12.12 -6.23
C THR A 57 29.51 -13.09 -5.18
N GLU A 58 28.96 -12.61 -4.07
CA GLU A 58 28.50 -13.49 -2.99
C GLU A 58 27.29 -14.34 -3.37
N VAL A 59 26.41 -13.84 -4.23
CA VAL A 59 25.31 -14.64 -4.81
C VAL A 59 25.86 -15.79 -5.68
N ALA A 60 26.87 -15.52 -6.50
CA ALA A 60 27.51 -16.56 -7.30
C ALA A 60 28.20 -17.61 -6.41
N ASN A 61 28.89 -17.16 -5.36
CA ASN A 61 29.52 -18.05 -4.38
C ASN A 61 28.48 -18.92 -3.66
N ALA A 62 27.38 -18.32 -3.19
CA ALA A 62 26.31 -19.03 -2.50
C ALA A 62 25.65 -20.10 -3.38
N ASN A 63 25.35 -19.76 -4.65
CA ASN A 63 24.82 -20.72 -5.61
C ASN A 63 25.83 -21.83 -5.96
N THR A 64 27.11 -21.49 -6.05
CA THR A 64 28.18 -22.46 -6.29
C THR A 64 28.28 -23.45 -5.14
N LEU A 65 28.31 -22.96 -3.89
CA LEU A 65 28.30 -23.79 -2.69
C LEU A 65 27.07 -24.72 -2.66
N ALA A 66 25.89 -24.17 -2.91
CA ALA A 66 24.66 -24.96 -3.00
C ALA A 66 24.73 -26.06 -4.07
N SER A 67 25.34 -25.76 -5.22
CA SER A 67 25.46 -26.72 -6.33
C SER A 67 26.51 -27.81 -6.12
N GLN A 68 27.60 -27.51 -5.40
CA GLN A 68 28.74 -28.41 -5.24
C GLN A 68 28.62 -29.25 -3.96
N GLU A 69 28.18 -28.63 -2.87
CA GLU A 69 28.15 -29.23 -1.53
C GLU A 69 26.73 -29.44 -1.01
N GLY A 70 25.71 -28.95 -1.72
CA GLY A 70 24.31 -29.11 -1.38
C GLY A 70 23.78 -28.02 -0.44
N LEU A 71 22.46 -28.00 -0.25
CA LEU A 71 21.77 -27.01 0.60
C LEU A 71 22.08 -27.19 2.09
N GLU A 72 22.40 -28.40 2.53
CA GLU A 72 22.82 -28.68 3.92
C GLU A 72 24.13 -27.99 4.29
N ALA A 73 25.08 -27.89 3.35
CA ALA A 73 26.31 -27.15 3.56
C ALA A 73 26.04 -25.65 3.73
N VAL A 74 25.16 -25.08 2.89
CA VAL A 74 24.71 -23.69 3.01
C VAL A 74 24.01 -23.45 4.35
N HIS A 75 23.13 -24.36 4.78
CA HIS A 75 22.46 -24.29 6.08
C HIS A 75 23.47 -24.31 7.23
N SER A 76 24.44 -25.23 7.21
CA SER A 76 25.45 -25.37 8.26
C SER A 76 26.30 -24.11 8.43
N VAL A 77 26.66 -23.45 7.32
CA VAL A 77 27.37 -22.16 7.36
C VAL A 77 26.53 -21.08 8.05
N LEU A 78 25.24 -20.98 7.69
CA LEU A 78 24.33 -20.01 8.31
C LEU A 78 24.06 -20.31 9.78
N GLU A 79 23.94 -21.58 10.16
CA GLU A 79 23.70 -21.99 11.54
C GLU A 79 24.90 -21.62 12.44
N LEU A 80 26.12 -21.77 11.92
CA LEU A 80 27.33 -21.43 12.64
C LEU A 80 27.56 -19.91 12.75
N GLU A 81 27.34 -19.17 11.66
CA GLU A 81 27.79 -17.78 11.57
C GLU A 81 26.67 -16.73 11.71
N ALA A 82 25.45 -17.07 11.29
CA ALA A 82 24.32 -16.16 11.27
C ALA A 82 22.98 -16.87 11.57
N PRO A 83 22.84 -17.55 12.74
CA PRO A 83 21.67 -18.37 13.04
C PRO A 83 20.36 -17.55 13.06
N HIS A 84 20.44 -16.26 13.41
CA HIS A 84 19.31 -15.33 13.36
C HIS A 84 18.70 -15.15 11.95
N LEU A 85 19.42 -15.49 10.88
CA LEU A 85 18.89 -15.50 9.52
C LEU A 85 18.13 -16.80 9.18
N LEU A 86 18.29 -17.87 9.96
CA LEU A 86 17.51 -19.10 9.82
C LEU A 86 16.18 -19.03 10.57
N GLU A 87 16.03 -18.08 11.50
CA GLU A 87 14.78 -17.83 12.19
C GLU A 87 13.71 -17.39 11.18
N LYS A 88 12.62 -18.16 11.09
CA LYS A 88 11.44 -17.74 10.32
C LYS A 88 10.96 -16.41 10.89
N ARG A 89 11.13 -15.32 10.13
CA ARG A 89 10.42 -14.07 10.41
C ARG A 89 8.95 -14.39 10.58
N GLU A 90 8.35 -13.94 11.69
CA GLU A 90 6.90 -13.94 11.83
C GLU A 90 6.32 -13.20 10.62
N VAL A 91 5.77 -13.95 9.68
CA VAL A 91 4.98 -13.38 8.59
C VAL A 91 3.79 -12.77 9.29
N LYS A 92 3.83 -11.46 9.56
CA LYS A 92 2.67 -10.75 10.10
C LYS A 92 1.49 -11.15 9.24
N ALA A 93 0.53 -11.84 9.86
CA ALA A 93 -0.64 -12.35 9.17
C ALA A 93 -1.20 -11.21 8.34
N ARG A 94 -1.35 -11.46 7.03
CA ARG A 94 -1.88 -10.46 6.12
C ARG A 94 -3.26 -10.09 6.65
N ARG A 95 -3.46 -8.84 7.04
CA ARG A 95 -4.74 -8.40 7.60
C ARG A 95 -5.82 -8.65 6.55
N GLU A 96 -6.77 -9.52 6.89
CA GLU A 96 -7.95 -9.76 6.06
C GLU A 96 -9.02 -8.71 6.40
N GLY A 97 -9.71 -8.23 5.37
CA GLY A 97 -10.77 -7.23 5.54
C GLY A 97 -10.30 -5.80 5.83
N LEU A 98 -11.28 -4.94 6.09
CA LEU A 98 -11.05 -3.53 6.40
C LEU A 98 -10.65 -3.34 7.87
N PRO A 99 -9.79 -2.35 8.16
CA PRO A 99 -9.45 -2.04 9.54
C PRO A 99 -10.63 -1.42 10.28
N GLU A 100 -10.74 -1.63 11.60
CA GLU A 100 -11.73 -0.91 12.40
C GLU A 100 -11.51 0.61 12.36
N LEU A 101 -12.61 1.35 12.36
CA LEU A 101 -12.61 2.81 12.44
C LEU A 101 -12.42 3.23 13.90
N LYS A 102 -11.55 4.21 14.13
CA LYS A 102 -11.34 4.76 15.49
C LYS A 102 -12.58 5.50 15.94
N ASN A 103 -13.00 5.28 17.19
CA ASN A 103 -14.16 5.94 17.80
C ASN A 103 -15.48 5.72 17.03
N ALA A 104 -15.60 4.61 16.31
CA ALA A 104 -16.82 4.29 15.58
C ALA A 104 -17.84 3.61 16.50
N GLU A 105 -19.03 4.17 16.53
CA GLU A 105 -20.19 3.60 17.20
C GLU A 105 -21.16 3.05 16.14
N LYS A 106 -21.61 1.81 16.34
CA LYS A 106 -22.57 1.17 15.43
C LYS A 106 -23.86 2.00 15.35
N GLY A 107 -24.37 2.23 14.15
CA GLY A 107 -25.51 3.12 13.88
C GLY A 107 -25.16 4.59 13.71
N ASN A 108 -23.96 5.04 14.12
CA ASN A 108 -23.56 6.45 14.11
C ASN A 108 -22.50 6.77 13.02
N VAL A 109 -22.02 5.77 12.29
CA VAL A 109 -21.03 5.99 11.22
C VAL A 109 -21.72 6.53 9.97
N VAL A 110 -21.29 7.71 9.52
CA VAL A 110 -21.75 8.34 8.27
C VAL A 110 -20.57 8.48 7.31
N LEU A 111 -20.69 7.86 6.13
CA LEU A 111 -19.67 7.82 5.10
C LEU A 111 -20.16 8.55 3.85
N ARG A 112 -19.23 9.03 3.02
CA ARG A 112 -19.61 9.60 1.72
C ARG A 112 -18.63 9.27 0.60
N PHE A 113 -19.18 9.01 -0.57
CA PHE A 113 -18.45 9.09 -1.83
C PHE A 113 -18.86 10.37 -2.56
N ALA A 114 -17.88 11.18 -2.97
CA ALA A 114 -18.12 12.51 -3.51
C ALA A 114 -17.53 12.70 -4.92
N PRO A 115 -18.13 12.12 -5.97
CA PRO A 115 -17.66 12.26 -7.33
C PRO A 115 -18.02 13.64 -7.90
N ASN A 116 -17.22 14.12 -8.84
CA ASN A 116 -17.64 15.21 -9.72
C ASN A 116 -18.51 14.58 -10.82
N PRO A 117 -19.69 15.11 -11.14
CA PRO A 117 -20.55 14.55 -12.19
C PRO A 117 -20.11 15.01 -13.58
N ASN A 118 -18.83 14.88 -13.92
CA ASN A 118 -18.25 15.35 -15.19
C ASN A 118 -17.93 14.20 -16.17
N GLY A 119 -18.56 13.05 -15.96
CA GLY A 119 -18.35 11.83 -16.74
C GLY A 119 -18.67 10.57 -15.93
N PRO A 120 -18.47 9.39 -16.52
CA PRO A 120 -18.71 8.10 -15.86
C PRO A 120 -17.64 7.76 -14.81
N LEU A 121 -17.95 6.84 -13.90
CA LEU A 121 -16.99 6.35 -12.93
C LEU A 121 -15.96 5.43 -13.59
N SER A 122 -14.68 5.77 -13.42
CA SER A 122 -13.56 4.85 -13.67
C SER A 122 -13.38 3.79 -12.57
N PHE A 123 -12.59 2.76 -12.84
CA PHE A 123 -12.21 1.72 -11.87
C PHE A 123 -11.55 2.28 -10.60
N GLY A 124 -10.90 3.44 -10.67
CA GLY A 124 -10.35 4.10 -9.48
C GLY A 124 -11.43 4.51 -8.47
N HIS A 125 -12.61 4.90 -8.95
CA HIS A 125 -13.75 5.26 -8.11
C HIS A 125 -14.36 4.05 -7.42
N ALA A 126 -14.29 2.87 -8.04
CA ALA A 126 -14.83 1.64 -7.48
C ALA A 126 -14.25 1.36 -6.08
N ARG A 127 -12.97 1.66 -5.87
CA ARG A 127 -12.34 1.54 -4.55
C ARG A 127 -13.01 2.43 -3.50
N GLY A 128 -13.29 3.68 -3.84
CA GLY A 128 -13.96 4.63 -2.94
C GLY A 128 -15.37 4.14 -2.59
N LEU A 129 -16.14 3.73 -3.59
CA LEU A 129 -17.49 3.20 -3.40
C LEU A 129 -17.52 1.95 -2.52
N VAL A 130 -16.75 0.92 -2.90
CA VAL A 130 -16.76 -0.38 -2.20
C VAL A 130 -16.28 -0.25 -0.76
N ILE A 131 -15.22 0.52 -0.50
CA ILE A 131 -14.70 0.71 0.86
C ILE A 131 -15.72 1.46 1.73
N ASN A 132 -16.32 2.55 1.22
CA ASN A 132 -17.32 3.28 2.00
C ASN A 132 -18.58 2.42 2.24
N SER A 133 -19.06 1.68 1.24
CA SER A 133 -20.21 0.78 1.43
C SER A 133 -19.91 -0.34 2.42
N ALA A 134 -18.74 -0.95 2.36
CA ALA A 134 -18.35 -2.00 3.29
C ALA A 134 -18.25 -1.47 4.73
N PHE A 135 -17.70 -0.27 4.94
CA PHE A 135 -17.73 0.36 6.27
C PHE A 135 -19.15 0.67 6.73
N ARG A 136 -20.02 1.11 5.83
CA ARG A 136 -21.43 1.32 6.16
C ARG A 136 -22.05 0.02 6.68
N ASP A 137 -21.80 -1.12 6.03
CA ASP A 137 -22.37 -2.39 6.45
C ASP A 137 -21.73 -2.93 7.74
N MET A 138 -20.43 -2.75 7.94
CA MET A 138 -19.74 -3.14 9.17
C MET A 138 -20.28 -2.41 10.41
N TYR A 139 -20.72 -1.17 10.26
CA TYR A 139 -21.12 -0.30 11.37
C TYR A 139 -22.61 0.04 11.39
N ASP A 140 -23.46 -0.63 10.61
CA ASP A 140 -24.89 -0.27 10.42
C ASP A 140 -25.08 1.24 10.15
N GLY A 141 -24.17 1.82 9.38
CA GLY A 141 -24.09 3.26 9.16
C GLY A 141 -24.96 3.79 8.03
N GLU A 142 -24.66 5.02 7.62
CA GLU A 142 -25.21 5.69 6.44
C GLU A 142 -24.13 5.89 5.37
N PHE A 143 -24.47 5.61 4.11
CA PHE A 143 -23.64 5.89 2.95
C PHE A 143 -24.28 6.95 2.05
N ILE A 144 -23.61 8.09 1.93
CA ILE A 144 -24.06 9.24 1.14
C ILE A 144 -23.32 9.27 -0.21
N LEU A 145 -24.09 9.37 -1.30
CA LEU A 145 -23.57 9.77 -2.60
C LEU A 145 -23.71 11.29 -2.74
N ARG A 146 -22.59 12.03 -2.68
CA ARG A 146 -22.59 13.49 -2.77
C ARG A 146 -21.99 13.96 -4.09
N PHE A 147 -22.80 14.44 -5.03
CA PHE A 147 -22.28 15.08 -6.23
C PHE A 147 -21.55 16.38 -5.89
N ASP A 148 -20.27 16.45 -6.24
CA ASP A 148 -19.40 17.62 -6.04
C ASP A 148 -19.33 18.41 -7.36
N ASP A 149 -20.34 19.24 -7.58
CA ASP A 149 -20.62 19.90 -8.86
C ASP A 149 -20.37 21.41 -8.84
N THR A 150 -19.59 21.90 -7.88
CA THR A 150 -19.32 23.33 -7.70
C THR A 150 -18.25 23.89 -8.64
N ASP A 151 -17.45 23.02 -9.30
CA ASP A 151 -16.43 23.44 -10.25
C ASP A 151 -16.99 23.53 -11.67
N THR A 152 -17.38 24.74 -12.07
CA THR A 152 -17.97 24.99 -13.39
C THR A 152 -16.95 25.15 -14.52
N LYS A 153 -15.64 25.09 -14.24
CA LYS A 153 -14.59 25.39 -15.23
C LYS A 153 -13.68 24.22 -15.54
N VAL A 154 -13.12 23.58 -14.51
CA VAL A 154 -12.14 22.49 -14.69
C VAL A 154 -12.87 21.15 -14.77
N LYS A 155 -13.97 20.99 -14.04
CA LYS A 155 -14.76 19.75 -13.99
C LYS A 155 -16.26 20.03 -14.15
N PRO A 156 -16.67 20.64 -15.28
CA PRO A 156 -18.04 21.04 -15.49
C PRO A 156 -19.00 19.84 -15.38
N PRO A 157 -20.14 19.99 -14.69
CA PRO A 157 -21.11 18.92 -14.54
C PRO A 157 -21.78 18.58 -15.89
N MET A 158 -22.03 17.29 -16.09
CA MET A 158 -22.77 16.69 -17.20
C MET A 158 -24.06 16.12 -16.64
N LEU A 159 -25.21 16.50 -17.21
CA LEU A 159 -26.52 16.11 -16.68
C LEU A 159 -26.71 14.58 -16.69
N GLU A 160 -26.24 13.91 -17.74
CA GLU A 160 -26.29 12.46 -17.86
C GLU A 160 -25.44 11.72 -16.81
N ALA A 161 -24.43 12.38 -16.23
CA ALA A 161 -23.57 11.75 -15.24
C ALA A 161 -24.30 11.55 -13.91
N TYR A 162 -25.31 12.36 -13.57
CA TYR A 162 -26.04 12.22 -12.32
C TYR A 162 -26.82 10.91 -12.22
N GLU A 163 -27.55 10.57 -13.28
CA GLU A 163 -28.30 9.32 -13.36
C GLU A 163 -27.34 8.14 -13.46
N ARG A 164 -26.38 8.21 -14.39
CA ARG A 164 -25.42 7.14 -14.62
C ARG A 164 -24.57 6.80 -13.39
N ILE A 165 -24.07 7.79 -12.66
CA ILE A 165 -23.25 7.55 -11.45
C ILE A 165 -24.10 6.87 -10.36
N GLN A 166 -25.40 7.19 -10.26
CA GLN A 166 -26.30 6.51 -9.32
C GLN A 166 -26.49 5.05 -9.71
N GLU A 167 -26.72 4.75 -11.00
CA GLU A 167 -26.83 3.39 -11.52
C GLU A 167 -25.53 2.59 -11.33
N GLU A 168 -24.38 3.17 -11.67
CA GLU A 168 -23.06 2.54 -11.50
C GLU A 168 -22.76 2.29 -10.02
N THR A 169 -23.18 3.20 -9.13
CA THR A 169 -23.09 3.02 -7.68
C THR A 169 -23.94 1.84 -7.24
N GLU A 170 -25.23 1.82 -7.59
CA GLU A 170 -26.16 0.75 -7.21
C GLU A 170 -25.71 -0.61 -7.73
N TRP A 171 -25.25 -0.68 -8.98
CA TRP A 171 -24.72 -1.89 -9.57
C TRP A 171 -23.48 -2.40 -8.82
N LEU A 172 -22.53 -1.52 -8.50
CA LEU A 172 -21.25 -1.94 -7.91
C LEU A 172 -21.38 -2.38 -6.44
N ILE A 173 -22.19 -1.68 -5.66
CA ILE A 173 -22.34 -1.97 -4.22
C ILE A 173 -23.58 -2.84 -3.92
N GLY A 174 -24.40 -3.13 -4.93
CA GLY A 174 -25.58 -3.99 -4.84
C GLY A 174 -26.80 -3.34 -4.21
N ARG A 175 -26.82 -2.00 -4.08
CA ARG A 175 -27.90 -1.23 -3.44
C ARG A 175 -27.78 0.27 -3.72
N LYS A 176 -28.89 0.98 -3.61
CA LYS A 176 -28.91 2.44 -3.65
C LYS A 176 -28.14 3.05 -2.46
N PRO A 177 -27.52 4.25 -2.65
CA PRO A 177 -27.03 5.02 -1.52
C PRO A 177 -28.19 5.36 -0.56
N ASP A 178 -27.88 5.49 0.73
CA ASP A 178 -28.89 5.83 1.75
C ASP A 178 -29.41 7.25 1.55
N ARG A 179 -28.56 8.13 1.02
CA ARG A 179 -28.90 9.51 0.69
C ARG A 179 -28.09 10.00 -0.50
N VAL A 180 -28.74 10.81 -1.34
CA VAL A 180 -28.09 11.55 -2.44
C VAL A 180 -28.09 13.02 -2.08
N VAL A 181 -26.95 13.69 -2.27
CA VAL A 181 -26.78 15.13 -2.00
C VAL A 181 -26.12 15.76 -3.21
N ILE A 182 -26.61 16.92 -3.65
CA ILE A 182 -25.97 17.75 -4.67
C ILE A 182 -25.32 18.94 -3.98
N ALA A 183 -24.05 19.22 -4.29
CA ALA A 183 -23.32 20.28 -3.61
C ALA A 183 -23.84 21.67 -4.01
N SER A 184 -24.20 21.89 -5.27
CA SER A 184 -24.73 23.15 -5.77
C SER A 184 -26.10 23.53 -5.17
N ASP A 185 -26.92 22.56 -4.77
CA ASP A 185 -28.18 22.81 -4.04
C ASP A 185 -27.95 23.45 -2.65
N ARG A 186 -26.70 23.48 -2.18
CA ARG A 186 -26.32 23.93 -0.83
C ARG A 186 -25.50 25.21 -0.83
N ILE A 187 -25.42 25.91 -1.97
CA ILE A 187 -24.64 27.16 -2.09
C ILE A 187 -25.06 28.18 -1.02
N GLU A 188 -26.36 28.31 -0.75
CA GLU A 188 -26.87 29.21 0.29
C GLU A 188 -26.34 28.82 1.68
N THR A 189 -26.32 27.52 2.00
CA THR A 189 -25.74 27.04 3.27
C THR A 189 -24.26 27.36 3.38
N TYR A 190 -23.49 27.21 2.29
CA TYR A 190 -22.07 27.54 2.28
C TYR A 190 -21.85 29.05 2.44
N HIS A 191 -22.68 29.87 1.80
CA HIS A 191 -22.61 31.33 1.91
C HIS A 191 -22.93 31.81 3.33
N GLN A 192 -23.94 31.24 3.98
CA GLN A 192 -24.24 31.52 5.38
C GLN A 192 -23.05 31.19 6.28
N HIS A 193 -22.46 29.99 6.14
CA HIS A 193 -21.28 29.64 6.93
C HIS A 193 -20.08 30.55 6.66
N ALA A 194 -19.87 30.99 5.42
CA ALA A 194 -18.83 31.96 5.10
C ALA A 194 -19.08 33.30 5.80
N THR A 195 -20.34 33.75 5.87
CA THR A 195 -20.73 34.97 6.60
C THR A 195 -20.48 34.81 8.10
N ASP A 196 -20.95 33.71 8.70
CA ASP A 196 -20.74 33.43 10.13
C ASP A 196 -19.26 33.38 10.50
N MET A 197 -18.42 32.77 9.64
CA MET A 197 -16.97 32.73 9.84
C MET A 197 -16.35 34.13 9.83
N LEU A 198 -16.76 35.00 8.89
CA LEU A 198 -16.26 36.38 8.83
C LEU A 198 -16.69 37.20 10.04
N GLU A 199 -17.88 36.96 10.58
CA GLU A 199 -18.39 37.64 11.77
C GLU A 199 -17.70 37.18 13.06
N GLN A 200 -17.24 35.93 13.12
CA GLN A 200 -16.54 35.36 14.29
C GLN A 200 -15.04 35.69 14.34
N GLY A 201 -14.45 36.13 13.22
CA GLY A 201 -13.04 36.50 13.10
C GLY A 201 -12.11 35.32 12.82
#